data_AF-A0A2V9PCB8-F1
#
_entry.id   AF-A0A2V9PCB8-F1
#
_cell.length_a   1.000
_cell.length_b   1.000
_cell.length_c   1.000
_cell.angle_alpha   90.00
_cell.angle_beta   90.00
_cell.angle_gamma   90.00
#
_symmetry.space_group_name_H-M   'P 1'
#
loop_
_entity.id
_entity.type
_entity.pdbx_description
1 polymer ?
#
loop_
_entity_poly.entity_id
_entity_poly.type
_entity_poly.pdbx_seq_one_letter_code
_entity_poly.pdbx_strand_id
1 'polypeptide(L)'
;MESFLVSHWYLRQDELFARFGDPFVLYSRMSLANQIIFASSAALYVGIHLQGRTRNWRFMVLIAFFLITQMVMSGNRIFIALFGLAFLTSCWVYGRKQMMLKLLIISPAVLLVFSVWAYVRHDISDLGEEIASHAQADVGNRVTTTLIDTTEGSCVMILLHMVNDFGSKFDYLYGVSYTKAITFVLPRRIYPDKPNNFPTLLADLYEPGEITSLGATQLGELYANFGFLSVLLLPVVTVGLMWLSNRPPFGTEKHVLIEAVLFLLLLWSVLASFEDSFITLVFALLLIRCFTFERHLSFSGSLQLSYEKAQ
;
A
#
# COMPACT_ATOMS: atom_id res chain seq x y z
N MET A 1 5.60 9.86 -26.71
CA MET A 1 5.91 10.19 -25.30
C MET A 1 4.73 10.94 -24.67
N GLU A 2 4.18 11.93 -25.37
CA GLU A 2 2.92 12.60 -24.99
C GLU A 2 1.74 11.63 -24.86
N SER A 3 1.51 10.77 -25.85
CA SER A 3 0.47 9.73 -25.80
C SER A 3 0.59 8.76 -24.61
N PHE A 4 1.82 8.52 -24.13
CA PHE A 4 2.06 7.64 -22.98
C PHE A 4 1.74 8.35 -21.65
N LEU A 5 2.00 9.66 -21.55
CA LEU A 5 1.68 10.41 -20.33
C LEU A 5 0.18 10.66 -20.18
N VAL A 6 -0.52 10.73 -21.30
CA VAL A 6 -1.97 10.93 -21.35
C VAL A 6 -2.74 9.61 -21.19
N SER A 7 -2.15 8.47 -21.55
CA SER A 7 -2.86 7.20 -21.46
C SER A 7 -3.12 6.74 -20.03
N HIS A 8 -4.27 6.09 -19.85
CA HIS A 8 -4.69 5.48 -18.60
C HIS A 8 -3.57 4.60 -18.03
N TRP A 9 -3.28 4.74 -16.73
CA TRP A 9 -2.13 4.09 -16.10
C TRP A 9 -2.13 2.56 -16.23
N TYR A 10 -3.32 1.93 -16.32
CA TYR A 10 -3.47 0.50 -16.57
C TYR A 10 -2.95 0.11 -17.97
N LEU A 11 -3.36 0.86 -19.00
CA LEU A 11 -2.91 0.63 -20.38
C LEU A 11 -1.40 0.81 -20.53
N ARG A 12 -0.80 1.77 -19.80
CA ARG A 12 0.66 1.91 -19.76
C ARG A 12 1.36 0.68 -19.23
N GLN A 13 0.82 0.04 -18.18
CA GLN A 13 1.41 -1.18 -17.65
C GLN A 13 1.31 -2.33 -18.65
N ASP A 14 0.18 -2.45 -19.34
CA ASP A 14 -0.02 -3.46 -20.38
C ASP A 14 0.92 -3.24 -21.58
N GLU A 15 1.08 -1.99 -22.05
CA GLU A 15 2.03 -1.64 -23.11
C GLU A 15 3.48 -1.96 -22.71
N LEU A 16 3.87 -1.61 -21.48
CA LEU A 16 5.21 -1.90 -20.97
C LEU A 16 5.42 -3.41 -20.81
N PHE A 17 4.42 -4.15 -20.34
CA PHE A 17 4.47 -5.59 -20.27
C PHE A 17 4.56 -6.23 -21.65
N ALA A 18 3.79 -5.76 -22.63
CA ALA A 18 3.85 -6.24 -24.01
C ALA A 18 5.23 -6.01 -24.63
N ARG A 19 5.89 -4.89 -24.30
CA ARG A 19 7.22 -4.54 -24.82
C ARG A 19 8.36 -5.28 -24.13
N PHE A 20 8.30 -5.43 -22.81
CA PHE A 20 9.45 -5.88 -21.99
C PHE A 20 9.25 -7.26 -21.36
N GLY A 21 8.03 -7.81 -21.34
CA GLY A 21 7.71 -9.15 -20.84
C GLY A 21 7.99 -9.35 -19.34
N ASP A 22 8.41 -10.56 -18.99
CA ASP A 22 8.68 -10.98 -17.60
C ASP A 22 9.69 -10.08 -16.84
N PRO A 23 10.78 -9.56 -17.45
CA PRO A 23 11.64 -8.58 -16.81
C PRO A 23 10.92 -7.35 -16.25
N PHE A 24 9.87 -6.87 -16.93
CA PHE A 24 9.09 -5.73 -16.45
C PHE A 24 8.26 -6.07 -15.21
N VAL A 25 7.77 -7.31 -15.10
CA VAL A 25 7.08 -7.78 -13.88
C VAL A 25 8.03 -7.72 -12.69
N LEU A 26 9.26 -8.23 -12.84
CA LEU A 26 10.28 -8.16 -11.78
C LEU A 26 10.63 -6.72 -11.41
N TYR A 27 10.81 -5.86 -12.42
CA TYR A 27 11.02 -4.43 -12.21
C TYR A 27 9.87 -3.78 -11.43
N SER A 28 8.61 -4.06 -11.80
CA SER A 28 7.43 -3.52 -11.14
C SER A 28 7.35 -3.96 -9.67
N ARG A 29 7.58 -5.24 -9.38
CA ARG A 29 7.63 -5.77 -8.00
C ARG A 29 8.77 -5.16 -7.17
N MET A 30 9.95 -5.02 -7.76
CA MET A 30 11.10 -4.40 -7.11
C MET A 30 10.88 -2.89 -6.86
N SER A 31 10.25 -2.19 -7.80
CA SER A 31 9.88 -0.78 -7.68
C SER A 31 8.87 -0.58 -6.55
N LEU A 32 7.85 -1.43 -6.46
CA LEU A 32 6.86 -1.41 -5.38
C LEU A 32 7.51 -1.64 -4.01
N ALA A 33 8.38 -2.65 -3.89
CA ALA A 33 9.13 -2.91 -2.66
C ALA A 33 10.04 -1.73 -2.26
N ASN A 34 10.70 -1.11 -3.24
CA ASN A 34 11.51 0.08 -2.99
C ASN A 34 10.66 1.28 -2.49
N GLN A 35 9.43 1.43 -3.01
CA GLN A 35 8.50 2.47 -2.54
C GLN A 35 8.06 2.21 -1.10
N ILE A 36 7.79 0.95 -0.71
CA ILE A 36 7.51 0.59 0.69
C ILE A 36 8.71 0.89 1.58
N ILE A 37 9.94 0.52 1.19
CA ILE A 37 11.15 0.83 1.95
C ILE A 37 11.32 2.34 2.13
N PHE A 38 11.11 3.12 1.07
CA PHE A 38 11.21 4.57 1.12
C PHE A 38 10.18 5.16 2.07
N ALA A 39 8.89 4.79 1.94
CA ALA A 39 7.83 5.27 2.80
C ALA A 39 8.08 4.88 4.27
N SER A 40 8.63 3.68 4.52
CA SER A 40 8.97 3.20 5.86
C SER A 40 10.12 3.98 6.46
N SER A 41 11.17 4.24 5.67
CA SER A 41 12.31 5.06 6.07
C SER A 41 11.90 6.50 6.37
N ALA A 42 11.01 7.06 5.55
CA ALA A 42 10.44 8.39 5.78
C ALA A 42 9.62 8.41 7.08
N ALA A 43 8.73 7.44 7.30
CA ALA A 43 7.94 7.33 8.52
C ALA A 43 8.84 7.19 9.76
N LEU A 44 9.87 6.34 9.69
CA LEU A 44 10.86 6.16 10.75
C LEU A 44 11.62 7.46 11.05
N TYR A 45 12.12 8.13 10.01
CA TYR A 45 12.83 9.40 10.15
C TYR A 45 11.97 10.43 10.89
N VAL A 46 10.71 10.56 10.52
CA VAL A 46 9.80 11.51 11.15
C VAL A 46 9.46 11.08 12.58
N GLY A 47 9.26 9.79 12.83
CA GLY A 47 9.05 9.24 14.16
C GLY A 47 10.18 9.60 15.13
N ILE A 48 11.43 9.40 14.72
CA ILE A 48 12.62 9.74 15.53
C ILE A 48 12.67 11.25 15.85
N HIS A 49 12.38 12.10 14.86
CA HIS A 49 12.39 13.56 15.05
C HIS A 49 11.23 14.04 15.94
N LEU A 50 10.05 13.41 15.84
CA LEU A 50 8.91 13.68 16.72
C LEU A 50 9.23 13.34 18.18
N GLN A 51 9.95 12.24 18.41
CA GLN A 51 10.43 11.82 19.73
C GLN A 51 11.44 12.84 20.28
N GLY A 52 12.49 13.16 19.52
CA GLY A 52 13.56 14.10 19.92
C GLY A 52 13.18 15.58 19.96
N ARG A 53 11.95 15.93 19.55
CA ARG A 53 11.48 17.33 19.38
C ARG A 53 12.33 18.16 18.40
N THR A 54 13.17 17.53 17.58
CA THR A 54 13.98 18.21 16.58
C THR A 54 13.21 18.31 15.27
N ARG A 55 13.36 19.43 14.55
CA ARG A 55 12.68 19.62 13.27
C ARG A 55 13.70 20.00 12.20
N ASN A 56 13.93 19.09 11.26
CA ASN A 56 14.68 19.39 10.04
C ASN A 56 13.72 19.53 8.86
N TRP A 57 13.29 20.76 8.60
CA TRP A 57 12.28 21.06 7.59
C TRP A 57 12.74 20.72 6.16
N ARG A 58 14.05 20.80 5.88
CA ARG A 58 14.59 20.53 4.54
C ARG A 58 14.32 19.09 4.11
N PHE A 59 14.56 18.15 5.02
CA PHE A 59 14.30 16.74 4.75
C PHE A 59 12.79 16.42 4.68
N MET A 60 11.97 17.10 5.48
CA MET A 60 10.50 16.97 5.39
C MET A 60 9.97 17.41 4.02
N VAL A 61 10.48 18.52 3.48
CA VAL A 61 10.12 18.99 2.14
C VAL A 61 10.57 17.99 1.09
N LEU A 62 11.77 17.40 1.23
CA LEU A 62 12.27 16.38 0.31
C LEU A 62 11.42 15.10 0.33
N ILE A 63 11.02 14.61 1.52
CA ILE A 63 10.10 13.47 1.65
C ILE A 63 8.77 13.78 0.94
N ALA A 64 8.18 14.95 1.24
CA ALA A 64 6.91 15.35 0.65
C ALA A 64 7.01 15.45 -0.88
N PHE A 65 8.09 16.04 -1.40
CA PHE A 65 8.36 16.11 -2.83
C PHE A 65 8.41 14.72 -3.46
N PHE A 66 9.19 13.78 -2.90
CA PHE A 66 9.29 12.43 -3.45
C PHE A 66 7.97 11.68 -3.42
N LEU A 67 7.20 11.77 -2.33
CA LEU A 67 5.89 11.13 -2.22
C LEU A 67 4.88 11.72 -3.23
N ILE A 68 4.89 13.04 -3.45
CA ILE A 68 4.03 13.69 -4.45
C ILE A 68 4.45 13.27 -5.85
N THR A 69 5.75 13.29 -6.18
CA THR A 69 6.24 12.80 -7.48
C THR A 69 5.88 11.33 -7.69
N GLN A 70 6.01 10.49 -6.67
CA GLN A 70 5.63 9.07 -6.75
C GLN A 70 4.12 8.91 -7.01
N MET A 71 3.28 9.69 -6.34
CA MET A 71 1.83 9.72 -6.59
C MET A 71 1.52 10.13 -8.04
N VAL A 72 2.19 11.17 -8.55
CA VAL A 72 1.99 11.64 -9.93
C VAL A 72 2.42 10.59 -10.96
N MET A 73 3.59 9.97 -10.76
CA MET A 73 4.14 9.02 -11.73
C MET A 73 3.39 7.68 -11.73
N SER A 74 2.95 7.22 -10.56
CA SER A 74 2.25 5.94 -10.41
C SER A 74 0.73 6.03 -10.52
N GLY A 75 0.16 7.24 -10.39
CA GLY A 75 -1.29 7.43 -10.20
C GLY A 75 -1.80 6.94 -8.83
N ASN A 76 -0.90 6.46 -7.96
CA ASN A 76 -1.27 5.80 -6.71
C ASN A 76 -0.92 6.67 -5.49
N ARG A 77 -1.96 7.11 -4.78
CA ARG A 77 -1.87 7.94 -3.55
C ARG A 77 -1.64 7.14 -2.27
N ILE A 78 -1.69 5.81 -2.34
CA ILE A 78 -1.67 4.94 -1.15
C ILE A 78 -0.42 5.13 -0.29
N PHE A 79 0.75 5.41 -0.88
CA PHE A 79 1.98 5.62 -0.12
C PHE A 79 1.95 6.89 0.73
N ILE A 80 1.27 7.94 0.24
CA ILE A 80 1.04 9.15 1.04
C ILE A 80 0.09 8.83 2.20
N ALA A 81 -0.97 8.05 1.94
CA ALA A 81 -1.90 7.62 2.98
C ALA A 81 -1.21 6.75 4.05
N LEU A 82 -0.40 5.77 3.64
CA LEU A 82 0.39 4.92 4.54
C LEU A 82 1.37 5.74 5.39
N PHE A 83 2.11 6.65 4.75
CA PHE A 83 2.99 7.57 5.47
C PHE A 83 2.22 8.45 6.46
N GLY A 84 1.05 8.98 6.06
CA GLY A 84 0.16 9.77 6.91
C GLY A 84 -0.35 9.00 8.13
N LEU A 85 -0.77 7.74 7.95
CA LEU A 85 -1.19 6.85 9.03
C LEU A 85 -0.04 6.54 9.99
N ALA A 86 1.15 6.25 9.46
CA ALA A 86 2.34 6.03 10.27
C ALA A 86 2.76 7.30 11.04
N PHE A 87 2.62 8.48 10.42
CA PHE A 87 2.84 9.77 11.06
C PHE A 87 1.85 10.03 12.20
N LEU A 88 0.55 9.79 11.97
CA LEU A 88 -0.49 9.93 12.99
C LEU A 88 -0.27 8.97 14.16
N THR A 89 0.10 7.72 13.87
CA THR A 89 0.45 6.71 14.88
C THR A 89 1.64 7.20 15.72
N SER A 90 2.68 7.72 15.07
CA SER A 90 3.85 8.29 15.76
C SER A 90 3.46 9.50 16.63
N CYS A 91 2.57 10.37 16.14
CA CYS A 91 2.07 11.49 16.92
C CYS A 91 1.29 11.04 18.15
N TRP A 92 0.47 9.99 18.02
CA TRP A 92 -0.26 9.40 19.14
C TRP A 92 0.69 8.82 20.18
N VAL A 93 1.62 7.95 19.76
CA VAL A 93 2.60 7.28 20.63
C VAL A 93 3.48 8.30 21.37
N TYR A 94 3.94 9.36 20.71
CA TYR A 94 4.78 10.39 21.32
C TYR A 94 3.98 11.56 21.94
N GLY A 95 2.66 11.41 22.14
CA GLY A 95 1.83 12.38 22.85
C GLY A 95 1.64 13.74 22.15
N ARG A 96 1.80 13.81 20.83
CA ARG A 96 1.70 15.03 19.99
C ARG A 96 0.27 15.37 19.54
N LYS A 97 -0.68 15.34 20.49
CA LYS A 97 -2.12 15.54 20.22
C LYS A 97 -2.44 16.85 19.47
N GLN A 98 -1.69 17.93 19.74
CA GLN A 98 -1.88 19.21 19.04
C GLN A 98 -1.61 19.11 17.52
N MET A 99 -0.66 18.28 17.09
CA MET A 99 -0.39 18.09 15.66
C MET A 99 -1.51 17.30 14.99
N MET A 100 -2.06 16.30 15.67
CA MET A 100 -3.22 15.54 15.20
C MET A 100 -4.43 16.45 15.01
N LEU A 101 -4.70 17.36 15.97
CA LEU A 101 -5.80 18.32 15.85
C LEU A 101 -5.62 19.26 14.66
N LYS A 102 -4.40 19.77 14.42
CA LYS A 102 -4.10 20.60 13.24
C LYS A 102 -4.31 19.83 11.94
N LEU A 103 -3.88 18.57 11.88
CA LEU A 103 -4.12 17.71 10.73
C LEU A 103 -5.61 17.44 10.51
N LEU A 104 -6.38 17.24 11.57
CA LEU A 104 -7.82 17.06 11.48
C LEU A 104 -8.49 18.30 10.88
N ILE A 105 -8.09 19.50 11.30
CA ILE A 105 -8.60 20.77 10.74
C ILE A 105 -8.25 20.92 9.25
N ILE A 106 -7.05 20.47 8.84
CA ILE A 106 -6.58 20.55 7.45
C ILE A 106 -7.15 19.41 6.58
N SER A 107 -7.64 18.33 7.20
CA SER A 107 -8.08 17.12 6.50
C SER A 107 -9.14 17.35 5.41
N PRO A 108 -10.15 18.24 5.54
CA PRO A 108 -11.12 18.44 4.46
C PRO A 108 -10.48 18.95 3.16
N ALA A 109 -9.48 19.83 3.27
CA ALA A 109 -8.75 20.32 2.11
C ALA A 109 -7.89 19.22 1.47
N VAL A 110 -7.27 18.37 2.29
CA VAL A 110 -6.49 17.22 1.81
C VAL A 110 -7.40 16.20 1.13
N LEU A 111 -8.57 15.92 1.70
CA LEU A 111 -9.57 15.02 1.10
C LEU A 111 -10.02 15.53 -0.26
N LEU A 112 -10.31 16.84 -0.38
CA LEU A 112 -10.67 17.43 -1.67
C LEU A 112 -9.57 17.27 -2.71
N VAL A 113 -8.31 17.53 -2.35
CA VAL A 113 -7.17 17.34 -3.27
C VAL A 113 -7.05 15.89 -3.72
N PHE A 114 -7.20 14.92 -2.80
CA PHE A 114 -7.14 13.50 -3.16
C PHE A 114 -8.35 13.01 -3.95
N SER A 115 -9.52 13.59 -3.73
CA SER A 115 -10.72 13.32 -4.52
C SER A 115 -10.54 13.81 -5.96
N VAL A 116 -10.08 15.06 -6.14
CA VAL A 116 -9.78 15.61 -7.47
C VAL A 116 -8.69 14.79 -8.16
N TRP A 117 -7.64 14.40 -7.43
CA TRP A 117 -6.59 13.53 -7.97
C TRP A 117 -7.10 12.15 -8.41
N ALA A 118 -8.07 11.58 -7.67
CA ALA A 118 -8.69 10.29 -8.01
C ALA A 118 -9.30 10.29 -9.40
N TYR A 119 -9.84 11.45 -9.79
CA TYR A 119 -10.49 11.68 -11.07
C TYR A 119 -9.45 12.00 -12.16
N VAL A 120 -8.63 13.03 -11.92
CA VAL A 120 -7.59 13.53 -12.83
C VAL A 120 -6.57 12.47 -13.26
N ARG A 121 -6.29 11.47 -12.41
CA ARG A 121 -5.33 10.42 -12.75
C ARG A 121 -5.78 9.52 -13.92
N HIS A 122 -7.05 9.55 -14.29
CA HIS A 122 -7.59 8.76 -15.39
C HIS A 122 -7.26 9.38 -16.75
N ASP A 123 -7.43 10.70 -16.92
CA ASP A 123 -6.99 11.44 -18.10
C ASP A 123 -6.49 12.85 -17.75
N ILE A 124 -5.17 13.06 -17.82
CA ILE A 124 -4.56 14.36 -17.54
C ILE A 124 -4.75 15.35 -18.72
N SER A 125 -5.14 14.87 -19.91
CA SER A 125 -5.26 15.75 -21.08
C SER A 125 -6.48 16.67 -21.03
N ASP A 126 -7.52 16.31 -20.28
CA ASP A 126 -8.78 17.04 -20.23
C ASP A 126 -9.17 17.50 -18.82
N LEU A 127 -8.18 17.99 -18.05
CA LEU A 127 -8.36 18.49 -16.68
C LEU A 127 -9.55 19.46 -16.53
N GLY A 128 -9.81 20.28 -17.54
CA GLY A 128 -10.86 21.31 -17.50
C GLY A 128 -12.26 20.72 -17.54
N GLU A 129 -12.53 19.85 -18.52
CA GLU A 129 -13.82 19.17 -18.67
C GLU A 129 -14.04 18.15 -17.56
N GLU A 130 -12.96 17.50 -17.12
CA GLU A 130 -12.97 16.54 -16.03
C GLU A 130 -13.38 17.17 -14.68
N ILE A 131 -12.79 18.31 -14.31
CA ILE A 131 -13.15 18.99 -13.07
C ILE A 131 -14.58 19.55 -13.14
N ALA A 132 -15.01 20.03 -14.31
CA ALA A 132 -16.35 20.55 -14.53
C ALA A 132 -17.42 19.45 -14.44
N SER A 133 -17.14 18.29 -15.04
CA SER A 133 -18.03 17.13 -14.99
C SER A 133 -18.09 16.51 -13.59
N HIS A 134 -16.97 16.43 -12.85
CA HIS A 134 -16.98 16.02 -11.44
C HIS A 134 -17.84 16.96 -10.57
N ALA A 135 -17.82 18.27 -10.84
CA ALA A 135 -18.67 19.23 -10.13
C ALA A 135 -20.17 19.06 -10.46
N GLN A 136 -20.51 18.50 -11.62
CA GLN A 136 -21.88 18.33 -12.11
C GLN A 136 -22.48 16.93 -11.86
N ALA A 137 -21.67 15.88 -11.90
CA ALA A 137 -22.11 14.49 -11.75
C ALA A 137 -22.60 14.14 -10.34
N ASP A 138 -22.25 14.96 -9.34
CA ASP A 138 -22.44 14.65 -7.92
C ASP A 138 -23.74 15.27 -7.35
N VAL A 139 -24.88 15.00 -8.00
CA VAL A 139 -26.23 15.52 -7.63
C VAL A 139 -26.81 14.83 -6.37
N GLY A 140 -26.16 13.77 -5.88
CA GLY A 140 -26.56 13.02 -4.69
C GLY A 140 -25.89 13.49 -3.40
N ASN A 141 -25.16 12.58 -2.74
CA ASN A 141 -24.46 12.85 -1.49
C ASN A 141 -22.96 12.98 -1.72
N ARG A 142 -22.55 14.16 -2.22
CA ARG A 142 -21.15 14.51 -2.53
C ARG A 142 -20.16 14.15 -1.44
N VAL A 143 -20.54 14.29 -0.17
CA VAL A 143 -19.68 13.94 0.97
C VAL A 143 -19.40 12.44 1.00
N THR A 144 -20.41 11.61 0.75
CA THR A 144 -20.26 10.15 0.76
C THR A 144 -19.45 9.67 -0.45
N THR A 145 -19.73 10.19 -1.65
CA THR A 145 -18.94 9.89 -2.86
C THR A 145 -17.48 10.28 -2.66
N THR A 146 -17.22 11.51 -2.21
CA THR A 146 -15.86 12.01 -1.90
C THR A 146 -15.15 11.13 -0.88
N LEU A 147 -15.85 10.69 0.18
CA LEU A 147 -15.26 9.82 1.19
C LEU A 147 -14.94 8.43 0.64
N ILE A 148 -15.84 7.82 -0.11
CA ILE A 148 -15.61 6.52 -0.77
C ILE A 148 -14.41 6.65 -1.71
N ASP A 149 -14.41 7.64 -2.59
CA ASP A 149 -13.34 7.83 -3.56
C ASP A 149 -12.01 8.15 -2.89
N THR A 150 -11.99 8.94 -1.82
CA THR A 150 -10.73 9.32 -1.15
C THR A 150 -10.16 8.19 -0.29
N THR A 151 -11.02 7.38 0.33
CA THR A 151 -10.59 6.33 1.28
C THR A 151 -10.42 4.95 0.63
N GLU A 152 -10.52 4.86 -0.69
CA GLU A 152 -10.59 3.58 -1.41
C GLU A 152 -11.77 2.72 -0.92
N GLY A 153 -12.89 3.37 -0.58
CA GLY A 153 -14.11 2.72 -0.06
C GLY A 153 -14.71 1.70 -1.01
N SER A 154 -14.38 1.76 -2.31
CA SER A 154 -14.69 0.70 -3.28
C SER A 154 -14.14 -0.66 -2.86
N CYS A 155 -12.95 -0.72 -2.26
CA CYS A 155 -12.36 -1.96 -1.74
C CYS A 155 -13.20 -2.55 -0.60
N VAL A 156 -13.81 -1.70 0.24
CA VAL A 156 -14.72 -2.12 1.31
C VAL A 156 -16.05 -2.61 0.74
N MET A 157 -16.58 -1.94 -0.29
CA MET A 157 -17.80 -2.40 -0.98
C MET A 157 -17.60 -3.77 -1.62
N ILE A 158 -16.46 -3.98 -2.30
CA ILE A 158 -16.08 -5.27 -2.86
C ILE A 158 -15.95 -6.34 -1.77
N LEU A 159 -15.33 -6.01 -0.62
CA LEU A 159 -15.29 -6.91 0.53
C LEU A 159 -16.69 -7.32 1.00
N LEU A 160 -17.64 -6.39 1.10
CA LEU A 160 -19.02 -6.70 1.48
C LEU A 160 -19.71 -7.60 0.45
N HIS A 161 -19.48 -7.37 -0.84
CA HIS A 161 -19.96 -8.26 -1.90
C HIS A 161 -19.38 -9.66 -1.76
N MET A 162 -18.07 -9.79 -1.52
CA MET A 162 -17.44 -11.10 -1.32
C MET A 162 -18.05 -11.86 -0.14
N VAL A 163 -18.34 -11.16 0.97
CA VAL A 163 -18.94 -11.78 2.15
C VAL A 163 -20.32 -12.36 1.84
N ASN A 164 -21.10 -11.67 1.00
CA ASN A 164 -22.45 -12.10 0.63
C ASN A 164 -22.46 -13.18 -0.46
N ASP A 165 -21.52 -13.13 -1.41
CA ASP A 165 -21.56 -13.95 -2.62
C ASP A 165 -20.73 -15.25 -2.52
N PHE A 166 -19.61 -15.26 -1.79
CA PHE A 166 -18.78 -16.47 -1.66
C PHE A 166 -19.38 -17.46 -0.67
N GLY A 167 -19.61 -18.69 -1.14
CA GLY A 167 -20.35 -19.75 -0.46
C GLY A 167 -21.81 -19.85 -0.88
N SER A 168 -22.33 -18.88 -1.66
CA SER A 168 -23.71 -18.86 -2.15
C SER A 168 -23.77 -18.78 -3.68
N LYS A 169 -23.23 -17.70 -4.25
CA LYS A 169 -23.17 -17.41 -5.69
C LYS A 169 -21.89 -17.96 -6.32
N PHE A 170 -20.77 -17.85 -5.62
CA PHE A 170 -19.47 -18.35 -6.05
C PHE A 170 -18.95 -19.37 -5.05
N ASP A 171 -18.30 -20.42 -5.54
CA ASP A 171 -17.60 -21.37 -4.67
C ASP A 171 -16.38 -20.71 -4.02
N TYR A 172 -16.03 -21.16 -2.81
CA TYR A 172 -14.78 -20.74 -2.18
C TYR A 172 -13.57 -21.14 -3.03
N LEU A 173 -12.51 -20.35 -2.96
CA LEU A 173 -11.29 -20.57 -3.75
C LEU A 173 -10.32 -21.58 -3.12
N TYR A 174 -10.56 -22.00 -1.86
CA TYR A 174 -9.80 -23.03 -1.15
C TYR A 174 -8.26 -22.86 -1.18
N GLY A 175 -7.76 -21.63 -1.17
CA GLY A 175 -6.33 -21.32 -1.15
C GLY A 175 -5.68 -21.18 -2.54
N VAL A 176 -6.43 -21.30 -3.64
CA VAL A 176 -5.87 -21.21 -5.00
C VAL A 176 -5.14 -19.88 -5.23
N SER A 177 -5.68 -18.76 -4.75
CA SER A 177 -5.04 -17.45 -4.92
C SER A 177 -3.68 -17.36 -4.20
N TYR A 178 -3.50 -18.08 -3.09
CA TYR A 178 -2.26 -18.10 -2.30
C TYR A 178 -1.11 -18.82 -3.00
N THR A 179 -1.41 -19.78 -3.87
CA THR A 179 -0.38 -20.51 -4.62
C THR A 179 0.49 -19.57 -5.46
N LYS A 180 -0.10 -18.45 -5.89
CA LYS A 180 0.57 -17.44 -6.69
C LYS A 180 1.73 -16.75 -5.98
N ALA A 181 1.66 -16.63 -4.66
CA ALA A 181 2.75 -16.06 -3.86
C ALA A 181 4.07 -16.81 -4.06
N ILE A 182 4.01 -18.09 -4.46
CA ILE A 182 5.15 -18.95 -4.73
C ILE A 182 5.39 -19.09 -6.24
N THR A 183 4.32 -19.18 -7.03
CA THR A 183 4.42 -19.41 -8.48
C THR A 183 4.58 -18.14 -9.32
N PHE A 184 4.65 -16.94 -8.71
CA PHE A 184 4.75 -15.67 -9.46
C PHE A 184 5.96 -15.61 -10.39
N VAL A 185 7.07 -16.25 -10.02
CA VAL A 185 8.32 -16.31 -10.79
C VAL A 185 8.19 -17.20 -12.03
N LEU A 186 7.25 -18.15 -12.03
CA LEU A 186 7.08 -19.08 -13.14
C LEU A 186 6.35 -18.39 -14.29
N PRO A 187 6.95 -18.32 -15.50
CA PRO A 187 6.28 -17.76 -16.67
C PRO A 187 5.12 -18.66 -17.10
N ARG A 188 4.09 -18.07 -17.71
CA ARG A 188 2.92 -18.83 -18.21
C ARG A 188 3.27 -19.89 -19.27
N ARG A 189 4.45 -19.80 -19.91
CA ARG A 189 4.95 -20.85 -20.82
C ARG A 189 5.25 -22.17 -20.10
N ILE A 190 5.69 -22.11 -18.84
CA ILE A 190 6.01 -23.28 -18.01
C ILE A 190 4.80 -23.72 -17.19
N TYR A 191 4.01 -22.74 -16.70
CA TYR A 191 2.77 -23.01 -15.97
C TYR A 191 1.59 -22.27 -16.62
N PRO A 192 0.98 -22.85 -17.68
CA PRO A 192 -0.12 -22.21 -18.42
C PRO A 192 -1.32 -21.90 -17.53
N ASP A 193 -1.70 -22.86 -16.67
CA ASP A 193 -2.85 -22.77 -15.76
C ASP A 193 -2.55 -21.98 -14.48
N LYS A 194 -1.49 -21.16 -14.47
CA LYS A 194 -1.17 -20.29 -13.33
C LYS A 194 -2.36 -19.38 -13.02
N PRO A 195 -2.81 -19.29 -11.75
CA PRO A 195 -3.94 -18.46 -11.39
C PRO A 195 -3.71 -16.98 -11.74
N ASN A 196 -4.79 -16.28 -12.07
CA ASN A 196 -4.80 -14.83 -12.22
C ASN A 196 -4.53 -14.16 -10.87
N ASN A 197 -4.15 -12.87 -10.89
CA ASN A 197 -4.05 -12.11 -9.64
C ASN A 197 -5.44 -12.06 -9.01
N PHE A 198 -5.53 -12.07 -7.68
CA PHE A 198 -6.83 -12.05 -7.01
C PHE A 198 -7.72 -10.85 -7.44
N PRO A 199 -7.22 -9.60 -7.56
CA PRO A 199 -7.96 -8.48 -8.17
C PRO A 199 -8.56 -8.74 -9.56
N THR A 200 -7.81 -9.41 -10.44
CA THR A 200 -8.23 -9.73 -11.81
C THR A 200 -9.27 -10.86 -11.79
N LEU A 201 -9.06 -11.88 -10.95
CA LEU A 201 -10.02 -12.96 -10.76
C LEU A 201 -11.38 -12.42 -10.31
N LEU A 202 -11.40 -11.41 -9.43
CA LEU A 202 -12.64 -10.79 -9.00
C LEU A 202 -13.31 -10.00 -10.10
N ALA A 203 -12.55 -9.26 -10.90
CA ALA A 203 -13.07 -8.58 -12.09
C ALA A 203 -13.74 -9.59 -13.03
N ASP A 204 -13.09 -10.73 -13.30
CA ASP A 204 -13.65 -11.80 -14.13
C ASP A 204 -14.99 -12.34 -13.58
N LEU A 205 -15.17 -12.37 -12.25
CA LEU A 205 -16.38 -12.87 -11.59
C LEU A 205 -17.51 -11.84 -11.52
N TYR A 206 -17.18 -10.58 -11.23
CA TYR A 206 -18.15 -9.52 -10.96
C TYR A 206 -18.49 -8.69 -12.20
N GLU A 207 -17.54 -8.50 -13.11
CA GLU A 207 -17.62 -7.69 -14.33
C GLU A 207 -17.17 -8.51 -15.54
N PRO A 208 -17.84 -9.65 -15.85
CA PRO A 208 -17.39 -10.56 -16.89
C PRO A 208 -17.39 -9.87 -18.25
N GLY A 209 -16.23 -9.88 -18.92
CA GLY A 209 -16.03 -9.28 -20.24
C GLY A 209 -15.28 -7.93 -20.21
N GLU A 210 -15.13 -7.32 -19.04
CA GLU A 210 -14.34 -6.10 -18.88
C GLU A 210 -12.87 -6.42 -18.55
N ILE A 211 -11.93 -5.80 -19.27
CA ILE A 211 -10.50 -5.96 -18.99
C ILE A 211 -10.11 -4.98 -17.88
N THR A 212 -10.36 -5.39 -16.63
CA THR A 212 -10.17 -4.55 -15.45
C THR A 212 -9.62 -5.34 -14.26
N SER A 213 -9.34 -4.64 -13.16
CA SER A 213 -8.97 -5.24 -11.88
C SER A 213 -9.74 -4.55 -10.77
N LEU A 214 -10.37 -5.33 -9.90
CA LEU A 214 -11.14 -4.81 -8.78
C LEU A 214 -10.27 -4.67 -7.54
N GLY A 215 -10.47 -3.59 -6.78
CA GLY A 215 -9.76 -3.34 -5.52
C GLY A 215 -10.02 -4.46 -4.53
N ALA A 216 -9.00 -5.29 -4.27
CA ALA A 216 -9.11 -6.46 -3.42
C ALA A 216 -8.30 -6.29 -2.13
N THR A 217 -8.94 -6.53 -1.00
CA THR A 217 -8.30 -6.51 0.32
C THR A 217 -7.85 -7.92 0.70
N GLN A 218 -6.81 -8.04 1.52
CA GLN A 218 -6.39 -9.33 2.07
C GLN A 218 -7.51 -9.97 2.91
N LEU A 219 -8.35 -9.15 3.56
CA LEU A 219 -9.55 -9.61 4.27
C LEU A 219 -10.53 -10.30 3.31
N GLY A 220 -10.78 -9.66 2.17
CA GLY A 220 -11.64 -10.19 1.12
C GLY A 220 -11.09 -11.48 0.54
N GLU A 221 -9.78 -11.55 0.31
CA GLU A 221 -9.10 -12.75 -0.16
C GLU A 221 -9.19 -13.91 0.84
N LEU A 222 -8.92 -13.64 2.12
CA LEU A 222 -9.07 -14.64 3.18
C LEU A 222 -10.49 -15.19 3.24
N TYR A 223 -11.50 -14.33 3.15
CA TYR A 223 -12.89 -14.76 3.15
C TYR A 223 -13.24 -15.55 1.88
N ALA A 224 -12.85 -15.08 0.70
CA ALA A 224 -13.09 -15.78 -0.57
C ALA A 224 -12.44 -17.17 -0.61
N ASN A 225 -11.34 -17.38 0.11
CA ASN A 225 -10.66 -18.67 0.17
C ASN A 225 -11.18 -19.59 1.29
N PHE A 226 -11.51 -19.05 2.46
CA PHE A 226 -11.75 -19.83 3.68
C PHE A 226 -13.08 -19.55 4.39
N GLY A 227 -13.92 -18.67 3.85
CA GLY A 227 -15.18 -18.24 4.44
C GLY A 227 -15.00 -17.71 5.86
N PHE A 228 -15.86 -18.14 6.79
CA PHE A 228 -15.81 -17.71 8.19
C PHE A 228 -14.52 -18.06 8.94
N LEU A 229 -13.73 -19.04 8.46
CA LEU A 229 -12.43 -19.36 9.07
C LEU A 229 -11.43 -18.19 8.96
N SER A 230 -11.65 -17.27 8.00
CA SER A 230 -10.86 -16.04 7.86
C SER A 230 -10.75 -15.22 9.14
N VAL A 231 -11.80 -15.18 9.97
CA VAL A 231 -11.83 -14.45 11.25
C VAL A 231 -10.75 -14.96 12.20
N LEU A 232 -10.47 -16.27 12.18
CA LEU A 232 -9.43 -16.88 13.01
C LEU A 232 -8.04 -16.71 12.41
N LEU A 233 -7.92 -16.67 11.08
CA LEU A 233 -6.65 -16.54 10.39
C LEU A 233 -6.01 -15.16 10.56
N LEU A 234 -6.80 -14.10 10.67
CA LEU A 234 -6.27 -12.74 10.82
C LEU A 234 -5.43 -12.54 12.08
N PRO A 235 -5.92 -12.83 13.30
CA PRO A 235 -5.09 -12.78 14.50
C PRO A 235 -3.84 -13.63 14.39
N VAL A 236 -3.92 -14.82 13.77
CA VAL A 236 -2.77 -15.71 13.58
C VAL A 236 -1.71 -15.05 12.69
N VAL A 237 -2.10 -14.44 11.58
CA VAL A 237 -1.19 -13.71 10.68
C VAL A 237 -0.59 -12.51 11.40
N THR A 238 -1.38 -11.71 12.11
CA THR A 238 -0.88 -10.54 12.86
C THR A 238 0.10 -10.96 13.94
N VAL A 239 -0.22 -11.99 14.74
CA VAL A 239 0.67 -12.53 15.76
C VAL A 239 1.94 -13.11 15.14
N GLY A 240 1.83 -13.80 14.00
CA GLY A 240 2.97 -14.30 13.25
C GLY A 240 3.91 -13.19 12.78
N LEU A 241 3.36 -12.08 12.26
CA LEU A 241 4.14 -10.90 11.87
C LEU A 241 4.80 -10.21 13.07
N MET A 242 4.07 -10.05 14.18
CA MET A 242 4.64 -9.50 15.42
C MET A 242 5.75 -10.39 15.99
N TRP A 243 5.55 -11.71 15.94
CA TRP A 243 6.55 -12.68 16.36
C TRP A 243 7.79 -12.64 15.46
N LEU A 244 7.61 -12.51 14.15
CA LEU A 244 8.71 -12.34 13.19
C LEU A 244 9.45 -11.01 13.41
N SER A 245 8.73 -9.94 13.75
CA SER A 245 9.31 -8.65 14.11
C SER A 245 10.15 -8.74 15.39
N ASN A 246 9.72 -9.55 16.37
CA ASN A 246 10.41 -9.70 17.66
C ASN A 246 11.55 -10.73 17.63
N ARG A 247 11.59 -11.61 16.63
CA ARG A 247 12.71 -12.53 16.42
C ARG A 247 13.64 -11.91 15.39
N PRO A 248 14.79 -11.35 15.78
CA PRO A 248 15.73 -10.86 14.79
C PRO A 248 16.11 -12.06 13.92
N PRO A 249 15.82 -12.03 12.62
CA PRO A 249 16.03 -13.22 11.80
C PRO A 249 17.53 -13.55 11.66
N PHE A 250 18.45 -12.66 12.09
CA PHE A 250 19.89 -12.76 11.78
C PHE A 250 20.88 -12.26 12.85
N GLY A 251 20.53 -12.20 14.15
CA GLY A 251 21.49 -11.87 15.22
C GLY A 251 21.03 -10.77 16.18
N THR A 252 21.83 -10.49 17.22
CA THR A 252 21.48 -9.71 18.43
C THR A 252 21.16 -8.22 18.24
N GLU A 253 21.10 -7.70 17.01
CA GLU A 253 20.86 -6.28 16.75
C GLU A 253 19.41 -6.03 16.31
N LYS A 254 18.77 -5.00 16.87
CA LYS A 254 17.41 -4.59 16.49
C LYS A 254 17.44 -3.94 15.11
N HIS A 255 16.69 -4.50 14.18
CA HIS A 255 16.59 -4.06 12.79
C HIS A 255 15.45 -3.04 12.61
N VAL A 256 15.69 -1.79 12.99
CA VAL A 256 14.65 -0.75 13.07
C VAL A 256 13.99 -0.45 11.71
N LEU A 257 14.73 -0.57 10.61
CA LEU A 257 14.15 -0.36 9.27
C LEU A 257 13.23 -1.53 8.89
N ILE A 258 13.63 -2.77 9.14
CA ILE A 258 12.75 -3.94 8.93
C ILE A 258 11.47 -3.81 9.78
N GLU A 259 11.56 -3.40 11.05
CA GLU A 259 10.37 -3.17 11.89
C GLU A 259 9.43 -2.11 11.26
N ALA A 260 9.98 -1.00 10.76
CA ALA A 260 9.19 0.03 10.08
C ALA A 260 8.55 -0.50 8.78
N VAL A 261 9.27 -1.33 8.02
CA VAL A 261 8.76 -1.97 6.80
C VAL A 261 7.65 -2.97 7.10
N LEU A 262 7.81 -3.81 8.12
CA LEU A 262 6.76 -4.72 8.57
C LEU A 262 5.51 -3.97 9.03
N PHE A 263 5.68 -2.86 9.75
CA PHE A 263 4.58 -2.00 10.16
C PHE A 263 3.84 -1.39 8.96
N LEU A 264 4.54 -0.83 7.99
CA LEU A 264 3.89 -0.29 6.78
C LEU A 264 3.27 -1.38 5.91
N LEU A 265 3.88 -2.57 5.83
CA LEU A 265 3.31 -3.70 5.11
C LEU A 265 2.03 -4.21 5.75
N LEU A 266 1.92 -4.18 7.08
CA LEU A 266 0.68 -4.50 7.80
C LEU A 266 -0.44 -3.51 7.44
N LEU A 267 -0.11 -2.22 7.30
CA LEU A 267 -1.08 -1.22 6.85
C LEU A 267 -1.43 -1.40 5.36
N TRP A 268 -0.44 -1.68 4.52
CA TRP A 268 -0.61 -1.96 3.09
C TRP A 268 -1.51 -3.17 2.85
N SER A 269 -1.38 -4.22 3.67
CA SER A 269 -2.11 -5.47 3.47
C SER A 269 -3.61 -5.34 3.72
N VAL A 270 -4.06 -4.27 4.37
CA VAL A 270 -5.50 -3.92 4.45
C VAL A 270 -6.07 -3.61 3.07
N LEU A 271 -5.25 -3.06 2.16
CA LEU A 271 -5.66 -2.57 0.83
C LEU A 271 -5.12 -3.41 -0.34
N ALA A 272 -4.36 -4.47 -0.05
CA ALA A 272 -3.73 -5.29 -1.08
C ALA A 272 -4.03 -6.78 -0.88
N SER A 273 -3.84 -7.55 -1.94
CA SER A 273 -3.90 -9.01 -1.88
C SER A 273 -2.76 -9.59 -1.03
N PHE A 274 -2.93 -10.83 -0.55
CA PHE A 274 -1.89 -11.58 0.14
C PHE A 274 -0.67 -11.78 -0.76
N GLU A 275 -0.87 -12.19 -2.01
CA GLU A 275 0.20 -12.39 -3.00
C GLU A 275 1.06 -11.13 -3.12
N ASP A 276 0.42 -9.98 -3.37
CA ASP A 276 1.14 -8.72 -3.55
C ASP A 276 1.92 -8.34 -2.29
N SER A 277 1.31 -8.49 -1.11
CA SER A 277 1.94 -8.18 0.17
C SER A 277 3.14 -9.09 0.46
N PHE A 278 3.00 -10.38 0.20
CA PHE A 278 4.06 -11.37 0.40
C PHE A 278 5.24 -11.15 -0.55
N ILE A 279 4.98 -10.98 -1.85
CA ILE A 279 6.03 -10.71 -2.83
C ILE A 279 6.75 -9.41 -2.48
N THR A 280 6.01 -8.36 -2.13
CA THR A 280 6.59 -7.07 -1.74
C THR A 280 7.47 -7.19 -0.51
N LEU A 281 7.06 -7.98 0.50
CA LEU A 281 7.89 -8.28 1.67
C LEU A 281 9.20 -8.96 1.27
N VAL A 282 9.15 -10.00 0.43
CA VAL A 282 10.34 -10.74 -0.02
C VAL A 282 11.31 -9.80 -0.74
N PHE A 283 10.84 -9.01 -1.71
CA PHE A 283 11.69 -8.04 -2.41
C PHE A 283 12.21 -6.95 -1.48
N ALA A 284 11.43 -6.48 -0.52
CA ALA A 284 11.88 -5.47 0.43
C ALA A 284 13.03 -5.99 1.29
N LEU A 285 12.90 -7.21 1.83
CA LEU A 285 13.97 -7.86 2.60
C LEU A 285 15.24 -8.07 1.75
N LEU A 286 15.09 -8.51 0.50
CA LEU A 286 16.21 -8.66 -0.43
C LEU A 286 16.92 -7.33 -0.70
N LEU A 287 16.17 -6.26 -0.98
CA LEU A 287 16.74 -4.94 -1.25
C LEU A 287 17.48 -4.37 -0.03
N ILE A 288 16.87 -4.45 1.16
CA ILE A 288 17.50 -4.02 2.42
C ILE A 288 18.81 -4.76 2.63
N ARG A 289 18.83 -6.07 2.35
CA ARG A 289 20.01 -6.90 2.52
C ARG A 289 21.09 -6.59 1.48
N CYS A 290 20.74 -6.55 0.21
CA CYS A 290 21.67 -6.33 -0.90
C CYS A 290 22.37 -4.96 -0.81
N PHE A 291 21.63 -3.91 -0.42
CA PHE A 291 22.19 -2.56 -0.28
C PHE A 291 22.71 -2.26 1.12
N THR A 292 22.62 -3.21 2.06
CA THR A 292 23.05 -3.04 3.45
C THR A 292 22.51 -1.76 4.11
N PHE A 293 21.25 -1.41 3.84
CA PHE A 293 20.64 -0.16 4.33
C PHE A 293 20.66 -0.04 5.86
N GLU A 294 20.80 -1.16 6.58
CA GLU A 294 20.76 -1.19 8.04
C GLU A 294 22.11 -1.08 8.75
N ARG A 295 23.25 -1.16 8.03
CA ARG A 295 24.59 -1.28 8.66
C ARG A 295 24.96 -0.11 9.59
N HIS A 296 24.24 1.02 9.49
CA HIS A 296 24.42 2.20 10.33
C HIS A 296 23.17 2.65 11.09
N LEU A 297 22.06 1.88 11.01
CA LEU A 297 20.81 2.17 11.70
C LEU A 297 20.60 1.34 12.98
N SER A 298 21.52 0.42 13.26
CA SER A 298 21.58 -0.34 14.51
C SER A 298 21.82 0.62 15.68
N PHE A 299 20.78 0.91 16.46
CA PHE A 299 20.94 1.58 17.74
C PHE A 299 21.70 0.62 18.68
N SER A 300 23.01 0.83 18.82
CA SER A 300 23.73 0.33 19.98
C SER A 300 23.06 0.90 21.23
N GLY A 301 22.74 0.06 22.21
CA GLY A 301 22.02 0.45 23.44
C GLY A 301 22.66 1.58 24.26
N SER A 302 23.79 2.14 23.83
CA SER A 302 24.45 3.30 24.45
C SER A 302 23.64 4.59 24.36
N LEU A 303 22.72 4.75 23.41
CA LEU A 303 21.85 5.95 23.33
C LEU A 303 20.71 5.96 24.36
N GLN A 304 20.30 4.80 24.91
CA GLN A 304 19.36 4.74 26.03
C GLN A 304 19.99 5.25 27.33
N LEU A 305 21.27 4.95 27.58
CA LEU A 305 21.99 5.36 28.80
C LEU A 305 22.26 6.87 28.89
N SER A 306 22.37 7.57 27.76
CA SER A 306 22.55 9.03 27.76
C SER A 306 21.26 9.79 28.01
N TYR A 307 20.09 9.20 27.74
CA TYR A 307 18.80 9.82 28.02
C TYR A 307 18.32 9.56 29.44
N GLU A 308 18.61 8.41 30.04
CA GLU A 308 18.35 8.17 31.48
C GLU A 308 19.19 9.06 32.40
N LYS A 309 20.35 9.57 31.93
CA LYS A 309 21.15 10.55 32.67
C LYS A 309 20.72 12.00 32.49
N ALA A 310 19.77 12.28 31.59
CA ALA A 310 19.29 13.63 31.29
C ALA A 310 17.87 13.91 31.80
N GLN A 311 17.25 12.94 32.48
CA GLN A 311 16.03 13.11 33.29
C GLN A 311 16.39 13.14 34.77
#